data_AF-A0A239EJ17-F1
#
_entry.id   AF-A0A239EJ17-F1
#
_cell.length_a   1.000
_cell.length_b   1.000
_cell.length_c   1.000
_cell.angle_alpha   90.00
_cell.angle_beta   90.00
_cell.angle_gamma   90.00
#
_symmetry.space_group_name_H-M   'P 1'
#
loop_
_entity.id
_entity.type
_entity.pdbx_description
1 polymer ?
#
loop_
_entity_poly.entity_id
_entity_poly.type
_entity_poly.pdbx_seq_one_letter_code
_entity_poly.pdbx_strand_id
1 'polypeptide(L)' 'MAEEQIHVTKTEARAGVTPHVVRYVLAISLLLVVLAFAFVLGLFG' A
#
# COMPACT_ATOMS: atom_id res chain seq x y z
N MET A 1 -36.24 -19.97 14.80
CA MET A 1 -34.80 -19.71 14.71
C MET A 1 -34.56 -19.08 13.34
N ALA A 2 -34.45 -17.75 13.24
CA ALA A 2 -34.14 -17.09 11.97
C ALA A 2 -32.62 -16.83 11.97
N GLU A 3 -31.89 -17.56 11.14
CA GLU A 3 -30.47 -17.35 10.93
C GLU A 3 -30.26 -15.99 10.23
N GLU A 4 -29.75 -15.03 10.98
CA GLU A 4 -29.29 -13.73 10.47
C GLU A 4 -28.10 -13.98 9.54
N GLN A 5 -28.38 -14.23 8.26
CA GLN A 5 -27.38 -14.39 7.22
C GLN A 5 -26.58 -13.09 7.12
N ILE A 6 -25.39 -13.05 7.72
CA ILE A 6 -24.45 -11.95 7.63
C ILE A 6 -24.05 -11.82 6.16
N HIS A 7 -24.79 -11.00 5.41
CA HIS A 7 -24.43 -10.59 4.07
C HIS A 7 -23.21 -9.65 4.17
N VAL A 8 -22.03 -10.22 4.36
CA VAL A 8 -20.79 -9.50 4.13
C VAL A 8 -20.74 -9.25 2.64
N THR A 9 -21.12 -8.04 2.24
CA THR A 9 -20.99 -7.57 0.87
C THR A 9 -19.56 -7.84 0.41
N LYS A 10 -19.43 -8.58 -0.69
CA LYS A 10 -18.19 -8.99 -1.36
C LYS A 10 -17.21 -7.83 -1.62
N THR A 11 -17.67 -6.59 -1.43
CA THR A 11 -16.86 -5.37 -1.33
C THR A 11 -15.75 -5.49 -0.28
N GLU A 12 -15.98 -6.09 0.90
CA GLU A 12 -14.94 -6.17 1.94
C GLU A 12 -13.88 -7.25 1.68
N ALA A 13 -14.24 -8.34 0.98
CA ALA A 13 -13.27 -9.34 0.54
C ALA A 13 -12.28 -8.82 -0.53
N ARG A 14 -12.63 -7.70 -1.21
CA ARG A 14 -11.74 -6.94 -2.09
C ARG A 14 -11.24 -5.62 -1.47
N ALA A 15 -11.65 -5.28 -0.24
CA ALA A 15 -11.27 -4.05 0.46
C ALA A 15 -9.99 -4.18 1.29
N GLY A 16 -9.31 -5.34 1.24
CA GLY A 16 -7.95 -5.49 1.77
C GLY A 16 -6.89 -4.67 1.03
N VAL A 17 -7.29 -3.91 0.01
CA VAL A 17 -6.45 -2.90 -0.63
C VAL A 17 -7.19 -1.60 -0.47
N THR A 18 -6.94 -0.87 0.61
CA THR A 18 -7.22 0.56 0.63
C THR A 18 -6.42 1.13 -0.54
N PRO A 19 -7.05 1.56 -1.66
CA PRO A 19 -6.32 1.89 -2.89
C PRO A 19 -5.31 3.03 -2.65
N HIS A 20 -5.58 3.84 -1.63
CA HIS A 20 -4.74 4.92 -1.21
C HIS A 20 -3.44 4.47 -0.52
N VAL A 21 -3.52 3.47 0.37
CA VAL A 21 -2.38 3.02 1.17
C VAL A 21 -1.33 2.35 0.28
N VAL A 22 -1.74 1.44 -0.61
CA VAL A 22 -0.81 0.79 -1.55
C VAL A 22 -0.14 1.81 -2.46
N ARG A 23 -0.90 2.80 -2.96
CA ARG A 23 -0.33 3.86 -3.81
C ARG A 23 0.71 4.70 -3.06
N TYR A 24 0.47 5.03 -1.80
CA TYR A 24 1.44 5.77 -0.98
C TYR A 24 2.67 4.94 -0.63
N VAL A 25 2.51 3.68 -0.22
CA VAL A 25 3.65 2.82 0.11
C VAL A 25 4.55 2.65 -1.10
N LEU A 26 3.98 2.41 -2.28
CA LEU A 26 4.74 2.32 -3.52
C LEU A 26 5.44 3.63 -3.87
N ALA A 27 4.73 4.76 -3.80
CA ALA A 27 5.32 6.06 -4.11
C ALA A 27 6.45 6.45 -3.14
N ILE A 28 6.23 6.27 -1.83
CA ILE A 28 7.20 6.61 -0.78
C ILE A 28 8.42 5.70 -0.86
N SER A 29 8.23 4.39 -1.02
CA SER A 29 9.36 3.45 -1.13
C SER A 29 10.22 3.74 -2.35
N LEU A 30 9.62 4.01 -3.52
CA LEU A 30 10.36 4.40 -4.71
C LEU A 30 11.17 5.68 -4.49
N LEU A 31 10.55 6.70 -3.88
CA LEU A 31 11.21 7.97 -3.61
C LEU A 31 12.38 7.80 -2.64
N LEU A 32 12.20 7.00 -1.58
CA LEU A 32 13.25 6.67 -0.62
C LEU A 32 14.44 5.96 -1.28
N VAL A 33 14.19 5.00 -2.17
CA VAL A 33 15.26 4.29 -2.90
C VAL A 33 16.04 5.26 -3.78
N VAL A 34 15.35 6.12 -4.54
CA VAL A 34 15.99 7.13 -5.40
C VAL A 34 16.87 8.07 -4.56
N LEU A 35 16.35 8.57 -3.43
CA LEU A 35 17.11 9.44 -2.53
C LEU A 35 18.31 8.73 -1.92
N ALA A 36 18.16 7.46 -1.52
CA ALA A 36 19.26 6.67 -0.98
C ALA A 36 20.37 6.48 -2.02
N PHE A 37 20.03 6.11 -3.26
CA PHE A 37 21.00 5.98 -4.34
C PHE A 37 21.65 7.31 -4.72
N ALA A 38 20.88 8.40 -4.81
CA ALA A 38 21.41 9.73 -5.06
C ALA A 38 22.38 10.17 -3.96
N PHE A 39 22.06 9.89 -2.70
CA PHE A 39 22.93 10.18 -1.57
C PHE A 39 24.22 9.37 -1.61
N VAL A 40 24.14 8.06 -1.89
CA VAL A 40 25.32 7.21 -2.02
C VAL A 40 26.19 7.67 -3.19
N LEU A 41 25.62 7.92 -4.37
CA LEU A 41 26.37 8.41 -5.52
C LEU A 41 26.98 9.78 -5.28
N GLY A 42 26.31 10.67 -4.55
CA GLY A 42 26.83 12.01 -4.24
C GLY A 42 27.84 12.05 -3.08
N LEU A 43 27.83 11.05 -2.18
CA LEU A 43 28.78 10.96 -1.05
C LEU A 43 30.03 10.15 -1.40
N PHE A 44 29.89 9.12 -2.23
CA PHE A 44 30.98 8.20 -2.60
C PHE A 44 31.54 8.44 -4.01
N GLY A 45 30.89 9.27 -4.82
CA GLY A 45 31.43 9.82 -6.08
C GLY A 45 32.17 11.12 -5.83
#